data_AF-A0A1I0YZ25-F1
#
_entry.id   AF-A0A1I0YZ25-F1
#
_cell.length_a   1.000
_cell.length_b   1.000
_cell.length_c   1.000
_cell.angle_alpha   90.00
_cell.angle_beta   90.00
_cell.angle_gamma   90.00
#
_symmetry.space_group_name_H-M   'P 1'
#
loop_
_entity.id
_entity.type
_entity.pdbx_description
1 polymer ?
#
loop_
_entity_poly.entity_id
_entity_poly.type
_entity_poly.pdbx_seq_one_letter_code
_entity_poly.pdbx_strand_id
1 'polypeptide(L)'
;MFKKKSLIILTLIMTVSFSNVSFASGRCDEVNKQNAIVKAANGVQLISTTVKDKDGNKYTVYGSSGASGKTATIRTEYDVTYIGDGKSSKKVYGYTKTLGAKASVCMSGGAKNTLGKTGVKKSGKSNYYQPSTKYMYNVTSITTGHSFSCNGKSYSGSTSWY
;
A
#
# COMPACT_ATOMS: atom_id res chain seq x y z
N MET A 1 37.83 43.15 25.15
CA MET A 1 37.38 41.84 25.69
C MET A 1 36.01 41.51 25.11
N PHE A 2 35.93 40.49 24.25
CA PHE A 2 34.73 40.17 23.47
C PHE A 2 33.67 39.41 24.29
N LYS A 3 32.42 39.92 24.28
CA LYS A 3 31.22 39.25 24.76
C LYS A 3 30.89 38.06 23.84
N LYS A 4 30.90 36.83 24.37
CA LYS A 4 30.42 35.63 23.66
C LYS A 4 28.89 35.65 23.59
N LYS A 5 28.35 35.67 22.37
CA LYS A 5 26.94 35.46 22.07
C LYS A 5 26.65 33.96 21.88
N SER A 6 25.58 33.53 22.55
CA SER A 6 24.57 32.54 22.18
C SER A 6 24.78 31.68 20.91
N LEU A 7 24.68 30.35 21.06
CA LEU A 7 23.81 29.49 20.25
C LEU A 7 23.81 28.05 20.81
N ILE A 8 22.75 27.64 21.51
CA ILE A 8 22.51 26.23 21.86
C ILE A 8 21.62 25.67 20.75
N ILE A 9 22.20 24.85 19.89
CA ILE A 9 21.50 24.12 18.83
C ILE A 9 20.84 22.90 19.49
N LEU A 10 19.53 22.98 19.74
CA LEU A 10 18.73 21.86 20.22
C LEU A 10 18.37 20.96 19.03
N THR A 11 19.14 19.90 18.83
CA THR A 11 18.92 18.92 17.77
C THR A 11 17.72 18.03 18.13
N LEU A 12 16.56 18.32 17.53
CA LEU A 12 15.35 17.51 17.65
C LEU A 12 15.52 16.19 16.87
N ILE A 13 15.80 15.10 17.58
CA ILE A 13 15.87 13.75 17.00
C ILE A 13 14.44 13.30 16.68
N MET A 14 14.00 13.50 15.43
CA MET A 14 12.80 12.83 14.91
C MET A 14 13.12 11.35 14.72
N THR A 15 12.79 10.54 15.72
CA THR A 15 12.65 9.09 15.55
C THR A 15 11.47 8.82 14.62
N VAL A 16 11.76 8.62 13.33
CA VAL A 16 10.81 8.07 12.38
C VAL A 16 10.62 6.61 12.74
N SER A 17 9.54 6.30 13.44
CA SER A 17 9.14 4.92 13.73
C SER A 17 8.84 4.22 12.40
N PHE A 18 9.82 3.48 11.88
CA PHE A 18 9.61 2.55 10.78
C PHE A 18 8.76 1.40 11.31
N SER A 19 7.45 1.45 11.05
CA SER A 19 6.59 0.29 11.24
C SER A 19 7.04 -0.80 10.26
N ASN A 20 7.80 -1.77 10.75
CA ASN A 20 8.08 -3.01 10.03
C ASN A 20 6.75 -3.75 9.84
N VAL A 21 6.06 -3.47 8.73
CA VAL A 21 4.96 -4.30 8.27
C VAL A 21 5.54 -5.62 7.77
N SER A 22 5.54 -6.62 8.64
CA SER A 22 5.84 -8.01 8.28
C SER A 22 4.74 -8.51 7.36
N PHE A 23 5.02 -8.59 6.06
CA PHE A 23 4.16 -9.27 5.12
C PHE A 23 4.43 -10.77 5.24
N ALA A 24 3.44 -11.53 5.70
CA ALA A 24 3.49 -12.98 5.64
C ALA A 24 3.79 -13.41 4.20
N SER A 25 4.88 -14.15 4.01
CA SER A 25 5.11 -14.89 2.77
C SER A 25 4.07 -16.00 2.70
N GLY A 26 2.96 -15.75 2.00
CA GLY A 26 1.89 -16.73 1.83
C GLY A 26 2.48 -18.03 1.28
N ARG A 27 2.29 -19.13 2.01
CA ARG A 27 2.43 -20.48 1.48
C ARG A 27 1.34 -20.67 0.43
N CYS A 28 1.62 -21.42 -0.63
CA CYS A 28 0.68 -21.69 -1.71
C CYS A 28 -0.57 -22.45 -1.23
N ASP A 29 -0.53 -22.98 0.00
CA ASP A 29 -1.60 -23.68 0.67
C ASP A 29 -1.89 -22.99 2.02
N GLU A 30 -2.91 -22.12 2.05
CA GLU A 30 -3.88 -21.93 3.14
C GLU A 30 -4.65 -20.62 2.92
N VAL A 31 -5.90 -20.76 2.49
CA VAL A 31 -6.83 -19.66 2.26
C VAL A 31 -7.53 -19.32 3.57
N ASN A 32 -7.00 -18.36 4.32
CA ASN A 32 -7.74 -17.77 5.43
C ASN A 32 -8.66 -16.64 4.90
N LYS A 33 -9.97 -16.86 4.97
CA LYS A 33 -11.00 -15.92 4.49
C LYS A 33 -11.29 -14.87 5.56
N GLN A 34 -10.84 -13.64 5.36
CA GLN A 34 -11.41 -12.47 6.01
C GLN A 34 -11.10 -11.20 5.21
N ASN A 35 -12.07 -10.78 4.39
CA ASN A 35 -12.42 -9.41 4.00
C ASN A 35 -13.44 -9.50 2.84
N ALA A 36 -14.32 -8.49 2.70
CA ALA A 36 -15.36 -8.47 1.67
C ALA A 36 -14.74 -8.54 0.26
N ILE A 37 -14.75 -9.73 -0.34
CA ILE A 37 -14.25 -9.98 -1.70
C ILE A 37 -15.31 -9.47 -2.68
N VAL A 38 -15.05 -8.34 -3.33
CA VAL A 38 -15.83 -7.96 -4.52
C VAL A 38 -15.20 -8.68 -5.71
N LYS A 39 -15.81 -9.78 -6.16
CA LYS A 39 -15.37 -10.48 -7.38
C LYS A 39 -15.71 -9.61 -8.59
N ALA A 40 -14.70 -9.07 -9.28
CA ALA A 40 -14.90 -8.48 -10.59
C ALA A 40 -14.95 -9.59 -11.66
N ALA A 41 -15.76 -9.40 -12.71
CA ALA A 41 -16.11 -10.39 -13.73
C ALA A 41 -14.93 -10.92 -14.59
N ASN A 42 -13.69 -10.48 -14.37
CA ASN A 42 -12.51 -10.79 -15.18
C ASN A 42 -11.34 -11.36 -14.36
N GLY A 43 -11.63 -12.12 -13.31
CA GLY A 43 -10.61 -12.75 -12.45
C GLY A 43 -9.93 -11.80 -11.46
N VAL A 44 -10.00 -10.48 -11.64
CA VAL A 44 -9.39 -9.49 -10.72
C VAL A 44 -10.07 -9.53 -9.35
N GLN A 45 -9.30 -9.78 -8.29
CA GLN A 45 -9.78 -9.62 -6.92
C GLN A 45 -9.57 -8.20 -6.44
N LEU A 46 -10.58 -7.66 -5.75
CA LEU A 46 -10.60 -6.30 -5.23
C LEU A 46 -10.84 -6.30 -3.72
N ILE A 47 -10.11 -5.44 -3.02
CA ILE A 47 -10.40 -5.01 -1.65
C ILE A 47 -10.61 -3.49 -1.65
N SER A 48 -11.52 -3.03 -0.79
CA SER A 48 -11.74 -1.61 -0.53
C SER A 48 -11.94 -1.39 0.97
N THR A 49 -11.31 -0.37 1.52
CA THR A 49 -11.48 0.00 2.93
C THR A 49 -11.38 1.52 3.10
N THR A 50 -11.96 2.03 4.18
CA THR A 50 -11.79 3.44 4.56
C THR A 50 -10.86 3.54 5.76
N VAL A 51 -9.80 4.33 5.62
CA VAL A 51 -8.85 4.63 6.69
C VAL A 51 -9.11 6.06 7.17
N LYS A 52 -9.29 6.24 8.48
CA LYS A 52 -9.40 7.57 9.11
C LYS A 52 -8.06 7.91 9.76
N ASP A 53 -7.46 9.06 9.41
CA ASP A 53 -6.22 9.52 10.07
C ASP A 53 -6.48 10.14 11.44
N LYS A 54 -5.40 10.53 12.13
CA LYS A 54 -5.48 11.15 13.47
C LYS A 54 -6.22 12.49 13.50
N ASP A 55 -6.26 13.20 12.37
CA ASP A 55 -6.93 14.50 12.23
C ASP A 55 -8.37 14.33 11.70
N GLY A 56 -8.83 13.08 11.50
CA GLY A 56 -10.18 12.76 11.07
C GLY A 56 -10.40 12.75 9.56
N ASN A 57 -9.37 12.96 8.74
CA ASN A 57 -9.49 12.84 7.29
C ASN A 57 -9.72 11.36 6.91
N LYS A 58 -10.55 11.10 5.90
CA LYS A 58 -10.83 9.75 5.42
C LYS A 58 -10.22 9.51 4.06
N TYR A 59 -9.65 8.32 3.90
CA TYR A 59 -9.04 7.84 2.68
C TYR A 59 -9.71 6.52 2.31
N THR A 60 -10.29 6.42 1.13
CA THR A 60 -10.68 5.11 0.60
C THR A 60 -9.46 4.50 -0.07
N VAL A 61 -9.09 3.31 0.37
CA VAL A 61 -7.93 2.56 -0.13
C VAL A 61 -8.45 1.35 -0.89
N TYR A 62 -7.98 1.17 -2.12
CA TYR A 62 -8.32 0.02 -2.94
C TYR A 62 -7.07 -0.80 -3.23
N GLY A 63 -7.24 -2.12 -3.24
CA GLY A 63 -6.19 -3.08 -3.61
C GLY A 63 -6.72 -4.03 -4.67
N SER A 64 -5.89 -4.33 -5.67
CA SER A 64 -6.23 -5.32 -6.69
C SER A 64 -5.06 -6.20 -7.09
N SER A 65 -5.38 -7.43 -7.48
CA SER A 65 -4.44 -8.38 -8.08
C SER A 65 -5.09 -9.09 -9.26
N GLY A 66 -4.35 -9.21 -10.36
CA GLY A 66 -4.81 -9.89 -11.57
C GLY A 66 -3.67 -10.43 -12.41
N ALA A 67 -3.94 -11.50 -13.15
CA ALA A 67 -3.07 -11.97 -14.21
C ALA A 67 -3.82 -12.14 -15.53
N SER A 68 -3.05 -12.09 -16.62
CA SER A 68 -3.49 -12.46 -17.96
C SER A 68 -2.35 -13.20 -18.65
N GLY A 69 -2.52 -14.51 -18.82
CA GLY A 69 -1.48 -15.41 -19.34
C GLY A 69 -0.20 -15.32 -18.50
N LYS A 70 0.85 -14.75 -19.09
CA LYS A 70 2.18 -14.61 -18.45
C LYS A 70 2.37 -13.31 -17.67
N THR A 71 1.39 -12.41 -17.71
CA THR A 71 1.52 -11.07 -17.11
C THR A 71 0.79 -11.02 -15.77
N ALA A 72 1.48 -10.65 -14.70
CA ALA A 72 0.88 -10.32 -13.42
C ALA A 72 0.84 -8.79 -13.22
N THR A 73 -0.25 -8.28 -12.69
CA THR A 73 -0.42 -6.89 -12.29
C THR A 73 -1.05 -6.81 -10.92
N ILE A 74 -0.50 -5.96 -10.06
CA ILE A 74 -1.06 -5.66 -8.76
C ILE A 74 -1.16 -4.15 -8.60
N ARG A 75 -2.12 -3.67 -7.82
CA ARG A 75 -2.34 -2.24 -7.60
C ARG A 75 -2.73 -1.98 -6.15
N THR A 76 -2.20 -0.92 -5.57
CA THR A 76 -2.77 -0.29 -4.38
C THR A 76 -2.96 1.18 -4.69
N GLU A 77 -4.13 1.71 -4.36
CA GLU A 77 -4.48 3.11 -4.60
C GLU A 77 -5.22 3.71 -3.43
N TYR A 78 -5.25 5.03 -3.38
CA TYR A 78 -6.05 5.76 -2.42
C TYR A 78 -6.78 6.92 -3.10
N ASP A 79 -7.89 7.33 -2.49
CA ASP A 79 -8.57 8.60 -2.73
C ASP A 79 -8.94 9.26 -1.40
N VAL A 80 -8.73 10.57 -1.29
CA VAL A 80 -9.16 11.36 -0.13
C VAL A 80 -10.65 11.66 -0.27
N THR A 81 -11.46 10.96 0.52
CA THR A 81 -12.93 11.03 0.43
C THR A 81 -13.56 12.01 1.42
N TYR A 82 -12.84 12.38 2.48
CA TYR A 82 -13.29 13.41 3.41
C TYR A 82 -12.10 14.13 4.04
N ILE A 83 -12.20 15.45 4.13
CA ILE A 83 -11.25 16.32 4.84
C ILE A 83 -11.90 16.69 6.16
N GLY A 84 -11.21 16.40 7.26
CA GLY A 84 -11.68 16.72 8.61
C GLY A 84 -11.91 18.22 8.80
N ASP A 85 -12.86 18.55 9.66
CA ASP A 85 -13.32 19.92 9.89
C ASP A 85 -12.14 20.85 10.25
N GLY A 86 -12.14 22.04 9.67
CA GLY A 86 -11.12 23.07 9.91
C GLY A 86 -9.76 22.85 9.24
N LYS A 87 -9.59 21.84 8.38
CA LYS A 87 -8.36 21.66 7.57
C LYS A 87 -8.52 22.14 6.13
N SER A 88 -7.48 22.79 5.60
CA SER A 88 -7.40 23.09 4.18
C SER A 88 -7.13 21.82 3.36
N SER A 89 -7.86 21.64 2.25
CA SER A 89 -7.65 20.56 1.27
C SER A 89 -6.21 20.53 0.77
N LYS A 90 -5.60 21.69 0.51
CA LYS A 90 -4.21 21.83 0.07
C LYS A 90 -3.24 21.17 1.06
N LYS A 91 -3.50 21.30 2.36
CA LYS A 91 -2.69 20.69 3.41
C LYS A 91 -2.83 19.16 3.40
N VAL A 92 -4.05 18.64 3.38
CA VAL A 92 -4.31 17.19 3.40
C VAL A 92 -3.79 16.50 2.14
N TYR A 93 -3.94 17.15 0.98
CA TYR A 93 -3.38 16.64 -0.28
C TYR A 93 -1.84 16.66 -0.26
N GLY A 94 -1.23 17.61 0.44
CA GLY A 94 0.21 17.68 0.68
C GLY A 94 0.78 16.61 1.62
N TYR A 95 -0.06 15.90 2.40
CA TYR A 95 0.44 14.81 3.25
C TYR A 95 1.10 13.72 2.42
N THR A 96 2.27 13.26 2.90
CA THR A 96 2.92 12.07 2.36
C THR A 96 2.08 10.84 2.68
N LYS A 97 1.68 10.14 1.64
CA LYS A 97 0.88 8.92 1.70
C LYS A 97 1.75 7.79 1.17
N THR A 98 1.94 6.77 1.99
CA THR A 98 2.81 5.64 1.63
C THR A 98 1.94 4.48 1.17
N LEU A 99 2.18 4.00 -0.04
CA LEU A 99 1.53 2.84 -0.63
C LEU A 99 2.48 1.64 -0.65
N GLY A 100 1.89 0.44 -0.60
CA GLY A 100 2.59 -0.81 -0.85
C GLY A 100 1.69 -1.78 -1.60
N ALA A 101 2.28 -2.41 -2.60
CA ALA A 101 1.70 -3.52 -3.35
C ALA A 101 2.85 -4.50 -3.58
N LYS A 102 2.88 -5.59 -2.80
CA LYS A 102 3.91 -6.63 -2.90
C LYS A 102 3.23 -7.98 -2.98
N ALA A 103 3.60 -8.79 -3.96
CA ALA A 103 2.99 -10.09 -4.19
C ALA A 103 4.01 -11.22 -4.31
N SER A 104 3.55 -12.41 -3.96
CA SER A 104 4.14 -13.68 -4.39
C SER A 104 3.37 -14.17 -5.61
N VAL A 105 4.08 -14.53 -6.68
CA VAL A 105 3.50 -14.97 -7.95
C VAL A 105 3.93 -16.40 -8.21
N CYS A 106 2.97 -17.29 -8.45
CA CYS A 106 3.22 -18.66 -8.87
C CYS A 106 2.92 -18.82 -10.36
N MET A 107 3.69 -19.67 -11.02
CA MET A 107 3.56 -19.93 -12.45
C MET A 107 3.46 -21.43 -12.73
N SER A 108 2.96 -21.78 -13.93
CA SER A 108 2.92 -23.15 -14.43
C SER A 108 4.31 -23.80 -14.36
N GLY A 109 4.35 -25.07 -13.96
CA GLY A 109 5.61 -25.77 -13.68
C GLY A 109 6.18 -25.52 -12.28
N GLY A 110 5.46 -24.78 -11.42
CA GLY A 110 5.80 -24.61 -10.00
C GLY A 110 6.77 -23.47 -9.68
N ALA A 111 7.17 -22.68 -10.68
CA ALA A 111 8.07 -21.54 -10.49
C ALA A 111 7.40 -20.45 -9.64
N LYS A 112 8.19 -19.78 -8.79
CA LYS A 112 7.74 -18.71 -7.88
C LYS A 112 8.57 -17.45 -8.07
N ASN A 113 7.93 -16.30 -7.96
CA ASN A 113 8.60 -14.99 -8.01
C ASN A 113 7.92 -13.98 -7.08
N THR A 114 8.50 -12.79 -6.94
CA THR A 114 7.89 -11.67 -6.24
C THR A 114 7.68 -10.49 -7.17
N LEU A 115 6.61 -9.73 -6.94
CA LEU A 115 6.26 -8.54 -7.69
C LEU A 115 6.04 -7.36 -6.75
N GLY A 116 6.59 -6.19 -7.10
CA GLY A 116 6.31 -4.95 -6.40
C GLY A 116 7.09 -4.76 -5.09
N LYS A 117 6.72 -3.71 -4.36
CA LYS A 117 7.37 -3.30 -3.10
C LYS A 117 6.44 -2.50 -2.21
N THR A 118 6.94 -2.17 -1.03
CA THR A 118 6.28 -1.32 -0.04
C THR A 118 7.03 0.00 0.10
N GLY A 119 6.45 0.97 0.82
CA GLY A 119 7.15 2.24 1.10
C GLY A 119 7.10 3.27 -0.02
N VAL A 120 6.20 3.13 -1.01
CA VAL A 120 6.09 4.06 -2.14
C VAL A 120 5.39 5.34 -1.70
N LYS A 121 6.15 6.44 -1.60
CA LYS A 121 5.63 7.74 -1.16
C LYS A 121 4.93 8.48 -2.30
N LYS A 122 3.73 8.99 -2.03
CA LYS A 122 2.88 9.77 -2.95
C LYS A 122 2.25 10.95 -2.22
N SER A 123 1.70 11.88 -2.98
CA SER A 123 0.90 13.01 -2.50
C SER A 123 -0.21 13.31 -3.51
N GLY A 124 -1.12 14.23 -3.16
CA GLY A 124 -2.31 14.58 -3.92
C GLY A 124 -3.60 14.02 -3.30
N LYS A 125 -4.73 14.37 -3.93
CA LYS A 125 -6.07 13.89 -3.59
C LYS A 125 -6.21 12.38 -3.81
N SER A 126 -5.67 11.88 -4.92
CA SER A 126 -5.63 10.44 -5.23
C SER A 126 -4.28 10.07 -5.86
N ASN A 127 -3.88 8.80 -5.72
CA ASN A 127 -2.72 8.24 -6.40
C ASN A 127 -2.75 6.71 -6.36
N TYR A 128 -1.89 6.07 -7.13
CA TYR A 128 -1.74 4.61 -7.14
C TYR A 128 -0.29 4.17 -7.28
N TYR A 129 -0.05 2.91 -6.90
CA TYR A 129 1.16 2.17 -7.19
C TYR A 129 0.77 0.84 -7.85
N GLN A 130 1.22 0.62 -9.08
CA GLN A 130 0.81 -0.52 -9.91
C GLN A 130 2.01 -1.19 -10.60
N PRO A 131 2.76 -2.05 -9.91
CA PRO A 131 3.78 -2.86 -10.57
C PRO A 131 3.14 -3.94 -11.45
N SER A 132 3.75 -4.18 -12.61
CA SER A 132 3.34 -5.18 -13.59
C SER A 132 4.58 -5.86 -14.15
N THR A 133 4.51 -7.17 -14.39
CA THR A 133 5.64 -7.95 -14.93
C THR A 133 5.15 -9.11 -15.78
N LYS A 134 5.84 -9.35 -16.89
CA LYS A 134 5.65 -10.50 -17.76
C LYS A 134 6.69 -11.57 -17.41
N TYR A 135 6.22 -12.79 -17.19
CA TYR A 135 7.05 -13.94 -16.86
C TYR A 135 7.25 -14.87 -18.07
N MET A 136 8.11 -15.88 -17.89
CA MET A 136 8.38 -16.90 -18.90
C MET A 136 7.23 -17.91 -19.04
N TYR A 137 6.58 -18.25 -17.91
CA TYR A 137 5.47 -19.20 -17.83
C TYR A 137 4.16 -18.48 -17.50
N ASN A 138 3.02 -19.16 -17.73
CA ASN A 138 1.72 -18.61 -17.36
C ASN A 138 1.62 -18.47 -15.85
N VAL A 139 1.06 -17.36 -15.39
CA VAL A 139 0.79 -17.11 -13.98
C VAL A 139 -0.43 -17.95 -13.58
N THR A 140 -0.29 -18.71 -12.50
CA THR A 140 -1.34 -19.60 -11.98
C THR A 140 -1.91 -19.10 -10.65
N SER A 141 -1.17 -18.28 -9.92
CA SER A 141 -1.73 -17.56 -8.76
C SER A 141 -0.90 -16.34 -8.39
N ILE A 142 -1.55 -15.39 -7.72
CA ILE A 142 -0.91 -14.20 -7.15
C ILE A 142 -1.48 -13.99 -5.74
N THR A 143 -0.63 -13.96 -4.72
CA THR A 143 -1.04 -13.51 -3.37
C THR A 143 -0.40 -12.16 -3.10
N THR A 144 -1.22 -11.13 -2.88
CA THR A 144 -0.75 -9.75 -2.77
C THR A 144 -1.04 -9.19 -1.39
N GLY A 145 -0.03 -8.56 -0.78
CA GLY A 145 -0.17 -7.65 0.34
C GLY A 145 -0.29 -6.20 -0.13
N HIS A 146 -1.36 -5.55 0.29
CA HIS A 146 -1.64 -4.13 0.09
C HIS A 146 -1.42 -3.38 1.40
N SER A 147 -0.78 -2.22 1.34
CA SER A 147 -0.61 -1.35 2.51
C SER A 147 -0.81 0.10 2.16
N PHE A 148 -1.38 0.85 3.08
CA PHE A 148 -1.50 2.31 3.01
C PHE A 148 -1.14 2.91 4.36
N SER A 149 -0.43 4.04 4.39
CA SER A 149 -0.29 4.83 5.61
C SER A 149 -0.28 6.32 5.33
N CYS A 150 -0.93 7.09 6.19
CA CYS A 150 -0.92 8.54 6.16
C CYS A 150 -1.09 9.07 7.58
N ASN A 151 -0.32 10.10 7.93
CA ASN A 151 -0.55 10.94 9.11
C ASN A 151 -0.84 10.16 10.41
N GLY A 152 0.02 9.19 10.74
CA GLY A 152 -0.05 8.41 11.98
C GLY A 152 -1.05 7.24 11.97
N LYS A 153 -1.66 6.92 10.82
CA LYS A 153 -2.52 5.74 10.67
C LYS A 153 -2.10 4.90 9.48
N SER A 154 -2.35 3.59 9.59
CA SER A 154 -1.97 2.60 8.59
C SER A 154 -3.04 1.54 8.40
N TYR A 155 -3.03 0.94 7.23
CA TYR A 155 -3.85 -0.17 6.83
C TYR A 155 -2.98 -1.24 6.17
N SER A 156 -3.36 -2.50 6.33
CA SER A 156 -2.84 -3.62 5.55
C SER A 156 -3.97 -4.59 5.25
N GLY A 157 -3.96 -5.15 4.05
CA GLY A 157 -4.93 -6.15 3.59
C GLY A 157 -4.34 -6.98 2.45
N SER A 158 -5.07 -8.00 2.01
CA SER A 158 -4.58 -8.93 1.01
C SER A 158 -5.63 -9.29 -0.04
N THR A 159 -5.17 -9.62 -1.24
CA THR A 159 -5.95 -10.20 -2.33
C THR A 159 -5.27 -11.48 -2.83
N SER A 160 -6.02 -12.39 -3.46
CA SER A 160 -5.43 -13.60 -4.06
C SER A 160 -6.07 -13.97 -5.39
N TRP A 161 -5.34 -13.81 -6.50
CA TRP A 161 -5.79 -14.23 -7.83
C TRP A 161 -5.42 -15.69 -8.10
N TYR A 162 -6.31 -16.43 -8.78
CA TYR A 162 -6.14 -17.83 -9.20
C TYR A 162 -6.71 -18.01 -10.61
#